data_AF-A0A7S2IYV6-F1
#
_entry.id   AF-A0A7S2IYV6-F1
#
_cell.length_a   1.000
_cell.length_b   1.000
_cell.length_c   1.000
_cell.angle_alpha   90.00
_cell.angle_beta   90.00
_cell.angle_gamma   90.00
#
_symmetry.space_group_name_H-M   'P 1'
#
loop_
_entity.id
_entity.type
_entity.pdbx_description
1 polymer ?
#
loop_
_entity_poly.entity_id
_entity_poly.type
_entity_poly.pdbx_seq_one_letter_code
_entity_poly.pdbx_strand_id
1 'polypeptide(L)'
;WVVPFVLTAGLVVGFAVYCARDVQVVWEAWQDKVDEHGVEQASARAVALASAAGAGASVVAALVFVGLSVAAPGCVVWTSLLFSPALLIAGGVVLLMGGCGVGIEVGVGVAGQIVGGVCIAIGMLSLCCILVCYRKLIPFMIMVVETVSRVTMQNPMMGVVSLLGSVLSMAWIAAWMVAVFGAIGRYGDNFDNTYGRMDDFGRDGGMNDWAHYGLYFAAVLILIWGTQVFYNLCHVTYCG
;
A
#
# COMPACT_ATOMS: atom_id res chain seq x y z
N TRP A 1 6.19 17.80 16.74
CA TRP A 1 6.07 16.87 15.59
C TRP A 1 7.28 15.96 15.42
N VAL A 2 8.52 16.46 15.45
CA VAL A 2 9.71 15.59 15.34
C VAL A 2 9.79 14.54 16.45
N VAL A 3 9.61 14.94 17.72
CA VAL A 3 9.65 14.01 18.86
C VAL A 3 8.64 12.86 18.77
N PRO A 4 7.33 13.10 18.56
CA PRO A 4 6.36 12.01 18.41
C PRO A 4 6.63 11.17 17.15
N PHE A 5 7.18 11.75 16.07
CA PHE A 5 7.60 10.98 14.90
C PHE A 5 8.75 10.03 15.19
N VAL A 6 9.83 10.51 15.79
CA VAL A 6 10.99 9.68 16.14
C VAL A 6 10.57 8.57 17.12
N LEU A 7 9.68 8.88 18.07
CA LEU A 7 9.17 7.90 19.01
C LEU A 7 8.33 6.83 18.29
N THR A 8 7.33 7.22 17.48
CA THR A 8 6.50 6.24 16.74
C THR A 8 7.34 5.43 15.76
N ALA A 9 8.27 6.06 15.05
CA ALA A 9 9.15 5.35 14.13
C ALA A 9 10.08 4.37 14.87
N GLY A 10 10.64 4.80 16.00
CA GLY A 10 11.44 3.94 16.86
C GLY A 10 10.64 2.75 17.40
N LEU A 11 9.39 2.97 17.80
CA LEU A 11 8.49 1.89 18.24
C LEU A 11 8.14 0.93 17.11
N VAL A 12 7.77 1.43 15.92
CA VAL A 12 7.44 0.57 14.76
C VAL A 12 8.66 -0.24 14.32
N VAL A 13 9.82 0.39 14.18
CA VAL A 13 11.06 -0.31 13.79
C VAL A 13 11.52 -1.27 14.88
N GLY A 14 11.50 -0.86 16.15
CA GLY A 14 11.86 -1.71 17.28
C GLY A 14 10.95 -2.93 17.39
N PHE A 15 9.63 -2.73 17.22
CA PHE A 15 8.65 -3.80 17.21
C PHE A 15 8.78 -4.71 15.98
N ALA A 16 9.05 -4.15 14.80
CA ALA A 16 9.33 -4.92 13.59
C ALA A 16 10.56 -5.81 13.76
N VAL A 17 11.65 -5.29 14.35
CA VAL A 17 12.85 -6.08 14.66
C VAL A 17 12.55 -7.17 15.70
N TYR A 18 11.78 -6.84 16.74
CA TYR A 18 11.36 -7.79 17.77
C TYR A 18 10.54 -8.95 17.19
N CYS A 19 9.58 -8.65 16.31
CA CYS A 19 8.71 -9.64 15.68
C CYS A 19 9.27 -10.25 14.39
N ALA A 20 10.46 -9.86 13.92
CA ALA A 20 11.02 -10.36 12.66
C ALA A 20 11.18 -11.89 12.65
N ARG A 21 11.44 -12.50 13.82
CA ARG A 21 11.49 -13.97 13.96
C ARG A 21 10.12 -14.61 13.86
N ASP A 22 9.09 -13.97 14.43
CA ASP A 22 7.72 -14.48 14.41
C ASP A 22 7.14 -14.44 12.99
N VAL A 23 7.55 -13.47 12.15
CA VAL A 23 7.17 -13.42 10.73
C VAL A 23 7.62 -14.67 9.97
N GLN A 24 8.81 -15.21 10.28
CA GLN A 24 9.27 -16.45 9.65
C GLN A 24 8.37 -17.63 10.01
N VAL A 25 7.93 -17.72 11.27
CA VAL A 25 7.02 -18.77 11.73
C VAL A 25 5.65 -18.67 11.05
N VAL A 26 5.11 -17.46 10.91
CA VAL A 26 3.86 -17.23 10.17
C VAL A 26 4.01 -17.60 8.71
N TRP A 27 5.14 -17.25 8.11
CA TRP A 27 5.43 -17.58 6.72
C TRP A 27 5.47 -19.10 6.52
N GLU A 28 6.16 -19.83 7.40
CA GLU A 28 6.22 -21.30 7.37
C GLU A 28 4.83 -21.92 7.55
N ALA A 29 4.03 -21.45 8.52
CA ALA A 29 2.67 -21.95 8.74
C ALA A 29 1.72 -21.63 7.56
N TRP A 30 1.89 -20.48 6.91
CA TRP A 30 1.17 -20.16 5.68
C TRP A 30 1.61 -21.05 4.52
N GLN A 31 2.91 -21.31 4.43
CA GLN A 31 3.52 -22.16 3.41
C GLN A 31 2.98 -23.60 3.51
N ASP A 32 2.90 -24.16 4.72
CA ASP A 32 2.31 -25.50 4.96
C ASP A 32 0.86 -25.59 4.45
N LYS A 33 0.03 -24.56 4.70
CA LYS A 33 -1.35 -24.52 4.20
C LYS A 33 -1.44 -24.46 2.67
N VAL A 34 -0.50 -23.76 2.03
CA VAL A 34 -0.46 -23.65 0.56
C VAL A 34 -0.06 -24.98 -0.08
N ASP A 35 0.87 -25.71 0.53
CA ASP A 35 1.28 -27.05 0.05
C ASP A 35 0.12 -28.06 0.10
N GLU A 36 -0.73 -27.99 1.12
CA GLU A 36 -1.93 -28.86 1.21
C GLU A 36 -2.89 -28.67 0.03
N HIS A 37 -2.92 -27.48 -0.58
CA HIS A 37 -3.82 -27.15 -1.70
C HIS A 37 -3.15 -27.39 -3.07
N GLY A 38 -1.93 -27.93 -3.12
CA GLY A 38 -1.23 -28.28 -4.36
C GLY A 38 -0.85 -27.09 -5.24
N VAL A 39 -0.78 -25.88 -4.67
CA VAL A 39 -0.39 -24.66 -5.40
C VAL A 39 1.14 -24.59 -5.45
N GLU A 40 1.70 -24.55 -6.66
CA GLU A 40 3.15 -24.49 -6.90
C GLU A 40 3.73 -23.24 -6.21
N GLN A 41 4.54 -23.45 -5.17
CA GLN A 41 4.99 -22.39 -4.27
C GLN A 41 6.03 -21.48 -4.92
N ALA A 42 5.81 -20.16 -4.81
CA ALA A 42 6.88 -19.20 -4.96
C ALA A 42 7.73 -19.19 -3.67
N SER A 43 8.99 -19.64 -3.76
CA SER A 43 9.96 -19.54 -2.65
C SER A 43 9.94 -18.13 -2.04
N ALA A 44 10.06 -17.99 -0.71
CA ALA A 44 10.19 -16.68 -0.05
C ALA A 44 11.25 -15.78 -0.71
N ARG A 45 12.33 -16.40 -1.22
CA ARG A 45 13.37 -15.72 -2.00
C ARG A 45 12.83 -15.19 -3.33
N ALA A 46 11.99 -15.96 -4.02
CA ALA A 46 11.36 -15.53 -5.27
C ALA A 46 10.39 -14.35 -5.02
N VAL A 47 9.62 -14.39 -3.94
CA VAL A 47 8.72 -13.27 -3.56
C VAL A 47 9.53 -12.01 -3.21
N ALA A 48 10.60 -12.15 -2.42
CA ALA A 48 11.50 -11.04 -2.09
C ALA A 48 12.18 -10.46 -3.33
N LEU A 49 12.67 -11.32 -4.23
CA LEU A 49 13.29 -10.91 -5.50
C LEU A 49 12.27 -10.23 -6.43
N ALA A 50 11.05 -10.76 -6.53
CA ALA A 50 9.98 -10.16 -7.32
C ALA A 50 9.57 -8.78 -6.77
N SER A 51 9.50 -8.65 -5.45
CA SER A 51 9.21 -7.38 -4.78
C SER A 51 10.32 -6.35 -5.02
N ALA A 52 11.59 -6.77 -4.87
CA ALA A 52 12.74 -5.91 -5.13
C ALA A 52 12.82 -5.50 -6.62
N ALA A 53 12.56 -6.43 -7.54
CA ALA A 53 12.52 -6.17 -8.97
C ALA A 53 11.36 -5.21 -9.33
N GLY A 54 10.18 -5.39 -8.73
CA GLY A 54 9.03 -4.51 -8.91
C GLY A 54 9.29 -3.09 -8.40
N ALA A 55 9.94 -2.97 -7.23
CA ALA A 55 10.36 -1.68 -6.68
C ALA A 55 11.41 -1.00 -7.58
N GLY A 56 12.42 -1.75 -8.03
CA GLY A 56 13.44 -1.25 -8.96
C GLY A 56 12.84 -0.80 -10.30
N ALA A 57 11.95 -1.60 -10.88
CA ALA A 57 11.25 -1.27 -12.11
C ALA A 57 10.39 -0.01 -11.95
N SER A 58 9.75 0.17 -10.79
CA SER A 58 8.95 1.36 -10.46
C SER A 58 9.82 2.62 -10.34
N VAL A 59 11.02 2.52 -9.76
CA VAL A 59 11.99 3.64 -9.73
C VAL A 59 12.44 4.00 -11.14
N VAL A 60 12.78 3.02 -11.98
CA VAL A 60 13.18 3.28 -13.38
C VAL A 60 12.02 3.91 -14.16
N ALA A 61 10.81 3.37 -14.02
CA ALA A 61 9.62 3.93 -14.64
C ALA A 61 9.37 5.38 -14.19
N ALA A 62 9.54 5.68 -12.91
CA ALA A 62 9.42 7.04 -12.38
C ALA A 62 10.47 7.99 -12.99
N LEU A 63 11.74 7.57 -13.12
CA LEU A 63 12.79 8.38 -13.76
C LEU A 63 12.49 8.64 -15.24
N VAL A 64 12.03 7.62 -15.97
CA VAL A 64 11.59 7.78 -17.36
C VAL A 64 10.41 8.74 -17.44
N PHE A 65 9.46 8.63 -16.51
CA PHE A 65 8.28 9.49 -16.45
C PHE A 65 8.66 10.96 -16.17
N VAL A 66 9.65 11.20 -15.30
CA VAL A 66 10.23 12.53 -15.09
C VAL A 66 10.88 13.05 -16.37
N GLY A 67 11.65 12.23 -17.10
CA GLY A 67 12.21 12.63 -18.40
C GLY A 67 11.12 12.99 -19.43
N LEU A 68 10.06 12.17 -19.50
CA LEU A 68 8.91 12.43 -20.37
C LEU A 68 8.15 13.70 -19.99
N SER A 69 8.16 14.10 -18.71
CA SER A 69 7.48 15.33 -18.27
C SER A 69 8.10 16.61 -18.84
N VAL A 70 9.35 16.54 -19.33
CA VAL A 70 10.02 17.64 -20.01
C VAL A 70 9.64 17.70 -21.49
N ALA A 71 9.54 16.54 -22.14
CA ALA A 71 9.25 16.45 -23.58
C ALA A 71 7.74 16.54 -23.89
N ALA A 72 6.90 15.95 -23.05
CA ALA A 72 5.45 15.83 -23.25
C ALA A 72 4.68 15.90 -21.90
N PRO A 73 4.68 17.07 -21.22
CA PRO A 73 4.00 17.24 -19.92
C PRO A 73 2.50 16.93 -19.99
N GLY A 74 1.86 17.18 -21.13
CA GLY A 74 0.45 16.84 -21.36
C GLY A 74 0.15 15.34 -21.21
N CYS A 75 0.97 14.49 -21.83
CA CYS A 75 0.82 13.04 -21.73
C CYS A 75 1.05 12.55 -20.29
N VAL A 76 2.04 13.12 -19.61
CA VAL A 76 2.34 12.83 -18.20
C VAL A 76 1.17 13.18 -17.29
N VAL A 77 0.59 14.38 -17.42
CA VAL A 77 -0.56 14.78 -16.59
C VAL A 77 -1.76 13.86 -16.83
N TRP A 78 -2.09 13.57 -18.10
CA TRP A 78 -3.22 12.68 -18.42
C TRP A 78 -3.02 11.26 -17.90
N THR A 79 -1.82 10.71 -18.07
CA THR A 79 -1.52 9.36 -17.56
C THR A 79 -1.58 9.32 -16.04
N SER A 80 -0.99 10.28 -15.31
CA SER A 80 -1.07 10.32 -13.85
C SER A 80 -2.51 10.45 -13.34
N LEU A 81 -3.34 11.28 -13.99
CA LEU A 81 -4.75 11.45 -13.64
C LEU A 81 -5.55 10.17 -13.87
N LEU A 82 -5.33 9.46 -14.98
CA LEU A 82 -6.08 8.25 -15.33
C LEU A 82 -5.55 6.99 -14.63
N PHE A 83 -4.28 6.96 -14.26
CA PHE A 83 -3.64 5.77 -13.71
C PHE A 83 -4.21 5.37 -12.35
N SER A 84 -4.41 6.33 -11.43
CA SER A 84 -4.96 6.05 -10.11
C SER A 84 -6.39 5.46 -10.14
N PRO A 85 -7.38 6.06 -10.82
CA PRO A 85 -8.70 5.47 -10.93
C PRO A 85 -8.71 4.17 -11.72
N ALA A 86 -7.88 4.03 -12.76
CA ALA A 86 -7.75 2.78 -13.51
C ALA A 86 -7.23 1.64 -12.63
N LEU A 87 -6.20 1.89 -11.79
CA LEU A 87 -5.70 0.91 -10.84
C LEU A 87 -6.73 0.56 -9.76
N LEU A 88 -7.51 1.52 -9.26
CA LEU A 88 -8.59 1.25 -8.31
C LEU A 88 -9.67 0.36 -8.92
N ILE A 89 -10.05 0.61 -10.18
CA ILE A 89 -11.02 -0.22 -10.90
C ILE A 89 -10.43 -1.61 -11.15
N ALA A 90 -9.21 -1.71 -11.68
CA ALA A 90 -8.57 -2.98 -11.97
C ALA A 90 -8.38 -3.82 -10.69
N GLY A 91 -7.87 -3.21 -9.62
CA GLY A 91 -7.71 -3.84 -8.31
C GLY A 91 -9.06 -4.28 -7.72
N GLY A 92 -10.10 -3.46 -7.82
CA GLY A 92 -11.44 -3.83 -7.40
C GLY A 92 -12.03 -4.99 -8.20
N VAL A 93 -11.78 -5.03 -9.52
CA VAL A 93 -12.18 -6.16 -10.39
C VAL A 93 -11.44 -7.43 -9.99
N VAL A 94 -10.13 -7.37 -9.70
CA VAL A 94 -9.36 -8.51 -9.20
C VAL A 94 -9.93 -9.02 -7.88
N LEU A 95 -10.26 -8.13 -6.94
CA LEU A 95 -10.90 -8.49 -5.66
C LEU A 95 -12.28 -9.14 -5.87
N LEU A 96 -13.08 -8.63 -6.81
CA LEU A 96 -14.37 -9.25 -7.17
C LEU A 96 -14.19 -10.64 -7.78
N MET A 97 -13.23 -10.82 -8.69
CA MET A 97 -12.96 -12.10 -9.33
C MET A 97 -12.42 -13.13 -8.35
N GLY A 98 -11.56 -12.73 -7.41
CA GLY A 98 -11.06 -13.59 -6.33
C GLY A 98 -12.20 -14.11 -5.44
N GLY A 99 -13.20 -13.27 -5.15
CA GLY A 99 -14.39 -13.68 -4.40
C GLY A 99 -15.37 -14.57 -5.17
N CYS A 100 -15.21 -14.75 -6.49
CA CYS A 100 -16.10 -15.55 -7.34
C CYS A 100 -15.59 -16.98 -7.61
N GLY A 101 -14.59 -17.45 -6.85
CA GLY A 101 -14.11 -18.84 -6.94
C GLY A 101 -13.20 -19.14 -8.13
N VAL A 102 -12.67 -18.12 -8.81
CA VAL A 102 -11.66 -18.30 -9.87
C VAL A 102 -10.27 -18.38 -9.23
N GLY A 103 -9.98 -19.52 -8.60
CA GLY A 103 -8.62 -20.06 -8.40
C GLY A 103 -7.63 -19.32 -7.51
N ILE A 104 -7.99 -18.18 -6.89
CA ILE A 104 -7.15 -17.53 -5.89
C ILE A 104 -7.96 -17.47 -4.59
N GLU A 105 -7.85 -18.52 -3.78
CA GLU A 105 -8.41 -18.60 -2.42
C GLU A 105 -7.65 -17.68 -1.46
N VAL A 106 -7.53 -16.40 -1.80
CA VAL A 106 -7.25 -15.39 -0.77
C VAL A 106 -8.53 -15.37 0.06
N GLY A 107 -8.46 -15.78 1.34
CA GLY A 107 -9.60 -15.91 2.28
C GLY A 107 -10.38 -14.63 2.58
N VAL A 108 -10.44 -13.70 1.64
CA VAL A 108 -11.30 -12.52 1.62
C VAL A 108 -12.67 -12.97 1.12
N GLY A 109 -13.52 -13.45 2.04
CA GLY A 109 -14.89 -13.86 1.74
C GLY A 109 -15.79 -12.70 1.26
N VAL A 110 -17.05 -12.65 1.72
CA VAL A 110 -18.03 -11.59 1.36
C VAL A 110 -17.46 -10.17 1.52
N ALA A 111 -16.58 -9.96 2.51
CA ALA A 111 -15.89 -8.68 2.73
C ALA A 111 -15.06 -8.24 1.52
N GLY A 112 -14.39 -9.16 0.82
CA GLY A 112 -13.56 -8.85 -0.35
C GLY A 112 -14.38 -8.35 -1.52
N GLN A 113 -15.56 -8.92 -1.72
CA GLN A 113 -16.50 -8.47 -2.76
C GLN A 113 -17.01 -7.05 -2.48
N ILE A 114 -17.34 -6.75 -1.22
CA ILE A 114 -17.78 -5.41 -0.82
C ILE A 114 -16.66 -4.40 -1.03
N VAL A 115 -15.45 -4.68 -0.56
CA VAL A 115 -14.29 -3.80 -0.74
C VAL A 115 -13.97 -3.61 -2.23
N GLY A 116 -14.00 -4.67 -3.03
CA GLY A 116 -13.81 -4.60 -4.48
C GLY A 116 -14.85 -3.71 -5.17
N GLY A 117 -16.13 -3.86 -4.82
CA GLY A 117 -17.21 -3.02 -5.32
C GLY A 117 -17.05 -1.55 -4.94
N VAL A 118 -16.66 -1.27 -3.69
CA VAL A 118 -16.36 0.09 -3.22
C VAL A 118 -15.19 0.70 -3.98
N CYS A 119 -14.11 -0.05 -4.20
CA CYS A 119 -12.95 0.40 -4.99
C CYS A 119 -13.34 0.77 -6.43
N ILE A 120 -14.16 -0.04 -7.09
CA ILE A 120 -14.65 0.25 -8.45
C ILE A 120 -15.52 1.51 -8.43
N ALA A 121 -16.45 1.63 -7.49
CA ALA A 121 -17.32 2.80 -7.37
C ALA A 121 -16.50 4.09 -7.18
N ILE A 122 -15.50 4.07 -6.28
CA ILE A 122 -14.61 5.21 -6.05
C ILE A 122 -13.78 5.52 -7.30
N GLY A 123 -13.23 4.49 -7.97
CA GLY A 123 -12.46 4.66 -9.19
C GLY A 123 -13.29 5.27 -10.34
N MET A 124 -14.53 4.81 -10.53
CA MET A 124 -15.47 5.34 -11.52
C MET A 124 -15.90 6.78 -11.20
N LEU A 125 -16.19 7.07 -9.93
CA LEU A 125 -16.51 8.43 -9.50
C LEU A 125 -15.33 9.37 -9.73
N SER A 126 -14.11 8.94 -9.38
CA SER A 126 -12.88 9.70 -9.59
C SER A 126 -12.63 9.98 -11.07
N LEU A 127 -12.82 8.97 -11.93
CA LEU A 127 -12.72 9.12 -13.38
C LEU A 127 -13.75 10.13 -13.92
N CYS A 128 -14.99 10.05 -13.45
CA CYS A 128 -16.05 11.00 -13.81
C CYS A 128 -15.68 12.43 -13.39
N CYS A 129 -15.19 12.63 -12.16
CA CYS A 129 -14.72 13.92 -11.68
C CYS A 129 -13.56 14.46 -12.54
N ILE A 130 -12.62 13.62 -12.96
CA ILE A 130 -11.51 14.04 -13.82
C ILE A 130 -12.02 14.49 -15.20
N LEU A 131 -12.88 13.70 -15.83
CA LEU A 131 -13.35 13.95 -17.20
C LEU A 131 -14.37 15.11 -17.29
N VAL A 132 -15.18 15.30 -16.25
CA VAL A 132 -16.26 16.31 -16.23
C VAL A 132 -15.83 17.57 -15.49
N CYS A 133 -15.39 17.44 -14.24
CA CYS A 133 -15.13 18.58 -13.36
C CYS A 133 -13.75 19.19 -13.59
N TYR A 134 -12.71 18.35 -13.71
CA TYR A 134 -11.32 18.82 -13.79
C TYR A 134 -10.83 19.12 -15.19
N ARG A 135 -11.59 18.79 -16.24
CA ARG A 135 -11.18 19.03 -17.64
C ARG A 135 -10.70 20.47 -17.90
N LYS A 136 -11.30 21.47 -17.27
CA LYS A 136 -10.90 22.88 -17.41
C LYS A 136 -9.62 23.25 -16.66
N LEU A 137 -9.25 22.50 -15.62
CA LEU A 137 -8.06 22.71 -14.81
C LEU A 137 -6.83 21.95 -15.36
N ILE A 138 -7.02 20.96 -16.23
CA ILE A 138 -5.92 20.19 -16.84
C ILE A 138 -4.88 21.09 -17.53
N PRO A 139 -5.23 22.10 -18.35
CA PRO A 139 -4.24 22.98 -18.98
C PRO A 139 -3.35 23.71 -17.96
N PHE A 140 -3.93 24.11 -16.83
CA PHE A 140 -3.18 24.72 -15.73
C PHE A 140 -2.20 23.72 -15.10
N MET A 141 -2.64 22.50 -14.83
CA MET A 141 -1.75 21.44 -14.32
C MET A 141 -0.59 21.14 -15.28
N ILE A 142 -0.83 21.15 -16.60
CA ILE A 142 0.23 20.93 -17.60
C ILE A 142 1.29 22.04 -17.51
N MET A 143 0.89 23.31 -17.41
CA MET A 143 1.85 24.42 -17.25
C MET A 143 2.65 24.33 -15.95
N VAL A 144 2.00 23.91 -14.86
CA VAL A 144 2.68 23.70 -13.57
C VAL A 144 3.71 22.56 -13.68
N VAL A 145 3.33 21.41 -14.23
CA VAL A 145 4.24 20.26 -14.41
C VAL A 145 5.39 20.60 -15.34
N GLU A 146 5.15 21.34 -16.43
CA GLU A 146 6.21 21.82 -17.33
C GLU A 146 7.19 22.76 -16.60
N THR A 147 6.68 23.65 -15.76
CA THR A 147 7.53 24.57 -14.99
C THR A 147 8.37 23.81 -13.97
N VAL A 148 7.74 22.90 -13.22
CA VAL A 148 8.42 22.06 -12.21
C VAL A 148 9.44 21.13 -12.85
N SER A 149 9.14 20.53 -14.00
CA SER A 149 10.06 19.62 -14.69
C SER A 149 11.32 20.33 -15.17
N ARG A 150 11.19 21.55 -15.70
CA ARG A 150 12.35 22.40 -16.08
C ARG A 150 13.23 22.73 -14.89
N VAL A 151 12.65 23.13 -13.76
CA VAL A 151 13.42 23.43 -12.53
C VAL A 151 14.12 22.17 -11.99
N THR A 152 13.43 21.03 -12.03
CA THR A 152 13.98 19.74 -11.57
C THR A 152 15.17 19.31 -12.43
N MET A 153 15.10 19.48 -13.76
CA MET A 153 16.21 19.16 -14.66
C MET A 153 17.42 20.08 -14.48
N GLN A 154 17.19 21.34 -14.09
CA GLN A 154 18.29 22.27 -13.78
C GLN A 154 18.98 21.93 -12.46
N ASN A 155 18.27 21.27 -11.54
CA ASN A 155 18.75 20.96 -10.19
C ASN A 155 18.68 19.45 -9.92
N PRO A 156 19.60 18.63 -10.47
CA PRO A 156 19.55 17.18 -10.35
C PRO A 156 19.59 16.68 -8.90
N MET A 157 20.08 17.50 -7.96
CA MET A 157 20.04 17.21 -6.53
C MET A 157 18.61 17.02 -6.01
N MET A 158 17.60 17.68 -6.58
CA MET A 158 16.19 17.45 -6.24
C MET A 158 15.76 16.02 -6.57
N GLY A 159 16.24 15.47 -7.69
CA GLY A 159 15.99 14.08 -8.06
C GLY A 159 16.60 13.08 -7.08
N VAL A 160 17.82 13.35 -6.59
CA VAL A 160 18.49 12.51 -5.58
C VAL A 160 17.71 12.53 -4.26
N VAL A 161 17.31 13.72 -3.81
CA VAL A 161 16.46 13.86 -2.61
C VAL A 161 15.16 13.09 -2.79
N SER A 162 14.56 13.14 -3.98
CA SER A 162 13.34 12.38 -4.25
C SER A 162 13.53 10.88 -4.20
N LEU A 163 14.65 10.39 -4.72
CA LEU A 163 14.98 8.97 -4.64
C LEU A 163 15.15 8.53 -3.17
N LEU A 164 15.84 9.34 -2.36
CA LEU A 164 15.99 9.08 -0.93
C LEU A 164 14.65 9.07 -0.19
N GLY A 165 13.77 10.02 -0.50
CA GLY A 165 12.41 10.06 0.04
C GLY A 165 11.58 8.83 -0.32
N SER A 166 11.65 8.37 -1.57
CA SER A 166 11.00 7.13 -2.00
C SER A 166 11.56 5.90 -1.29
N VAL A 167 12.88 5.80 -1.13
CA VAL A 167 13.52 4.70 -0.39
C VAL A 167 13.08 4.68 1.07
N LEU A 168 13.02 5.85 1.72
CA LEU A 168 12.60 5.97 3.11
C LEU A 168 11.12 5.59 3.29
N SER A 169 10.26 6.00 2.36
CA SER A 169 8.85 5.60 2.34
C SER A 169 8.68 4.08 2.13
N MET A 170 9.46 3.47 1.24
CA MET A 170 9.47 2.01 1.07
C MET A 170 9.94 1.29 2.33
N ALA A 171 11.00 1.78 2.98
CA ALA A 171 11.50 1.22 4.24
C ALA A 171 10.44 1.32 5.35
N TRP A 172 9.68 2.41 5.39
CA TRP A 172 8.57 2.57 6.33
C TRP A 172 7.46 1.52 6.11
N ILE A 173 7.00 1.37 4.86
CA ILE A 173 5.97 0.39 4.54
C ILE A 173 6.46 -1.03 4.86
N ALA A 174 7.72 -1.34 4.55
CA ALA A 174 8.32 -2.64 4.88
C ALA A 174 8.38 -2.88 6.40
N ALA A 175 8.85 -1.90 7.18
CA ALA A 175 8.88 -2.00 8.64
C ALA A 175 7.48 -2.17 9.23
N TRP A 176 6.51 -1.42 8.72
CA TRP A 176 5.11 -1.54 9.12
C TRP A 176 4.52 -2.92 8.77
N MET A 177 4.76 -3.45 7.57
CA MET A 177 4.30 -4.78 7.17
C MET A 177 4.86 -5.86 8.09
N VAL A 178 6.17 -5.84 8.36
CA VAL A 178 6.82 -6.79 9.29
C VAL A 178 6.21 -6.68 10.69
N ALA A 179 5.98 -5.47 11.19
CA ALA A 179 5.34 -5.25 12.48
C ALA A 179 3.91 -5.84 12.53
N VAL A 180 3.09 -5.61 11.49
CA VAL A 180 1.70 -6.10 11.46
C VAL A 180 1.65 -7.62 11.32
N PHE A 181 2.36 -8.21 10.36
CA PHE A 181 2.39 -9.66 10.20
C PHE A 181 2.97 -10.36 11.42
N GLY A 182 4.01 -9.78 12.02
CA GLY A 182 4.59 -10.27 13.26
C GLY A 182 3.63 -10.22 14.45
N ALA A 183 2.87 -9.13 14.58
CA ALA A 183 1.81 -9.03 15.60
C ALA A 183 0.71 -10.07 15.38
N ILE A 184 0.26 -10.25 14.13
CA ILE A 184 -0.76 -11.24 13.77
C ILE A 184 -0.25 -12.65 14.10
N GLY A 185 1.01 -12.97 13.76
CA GLY A 185 1.59 -14.27 14.09
C GLY A 185 1.67 -14.56 15.57
N ARG A 186 2.13 -13.57 16.34
CA ARG A 186 2.39 -13.76 17.77
C ARG A 186 1.12 -13.77 18.61
N TYR A 187 0.13 -12.96 18.24
CA TYR A 187 -1.09 -12.79 19.02
C TYR A 187 -2.29 -13.49 18.39
N GLY A 188 -2.19 -13.97 17.15
CA GLY A 188 -3.23 -14.68 16.39
C GLY A 188 -3.84 -15.85 17.16
N ASP A 189 -3.03 -16.67 17.82
CA ASP A 189 -3.56 -17.83 18.58
C ASP A 189 -4.39 -17.44 19.80
N ASN A 190 -4.10 -16.28 20.41
CA ASN A 190 -4.93 -15.75 21.51
C ASN A 190 -6.29 -15.26 21.00
N PHE A 191 -6.35 -14.93 19.71
CA PHE A 191 -7.54 -14.49 19.02
C PHE A 191 -8.36 -15.68 18.49
N ASP A 192 -7.73 -16.67 17.86
CA ASP A 192 -8.38 -17.88 17.33
C ASP A 192 -8.94 -18.79 18.43
N ASN A 193 -8.28 -18.89 19.59
CA ASN A 193 -8.83 -19.63 20.74
C ASN A 193 -10.09 -18.98 21.34
N THR A 194 -10.38 -17.72 21.01
CA THR A 194 -11.66 -17.06 21.34
C THR A 194 -12.71 -17.31 20.24
N TYR A 195 -12.29 -17.67 19.03
CA TYR A 195 -13.10 -17.79 17.80
C TYR A 195 -13.45 -19.24 17.40
N GLY A 196 -13.25 -20.22 18.27
CA GLY A 196 -13.67 -21.61 18.09
C GLY A 196 -15.19 -21.81 18.06
N ARG A 197 -15.92 -21.13 17.16
CA ARG A 197 -17.25 -21.40 16.59
C ARG A 197 -17.71 -20.18 15.78
N MET A 198 -17.36 -20.09 14.50
CA MET A 198 -18.02 -19.14 13.58
C MET A 198 -19.39 -19.63 13.07
N ASP A 199 -19.85 -20.80 13.51
CA ASP A 199 -21.16 -21.35 13.11
C ASP A 199 -22.35 -20.68 13.83
N ASP A 200 -22.09 -19.93 14.90
CA ASP A 200 -23.12 -19.22 15.67
C ASP A 200 -23.03 -17.71 15.43
N PHE A 201 -23.47 -17.26 14.24
CA PHE A 201 -23.57 -15.84 13.84
C PHE A 201 -24.67 -15.07 14.59
N GLY A 202 -24.85 -15.38 15.86
CA GLY A 202 -25.77 -14.71 16.76
C GLY A 202 -25.65 -15.33 18.13
N ARG A 203 -24.98 -14.64 19.06
CA ARG A 203 -25.67 -14.02 20.22
C ARG A 203 -24.75 -13.57 21.35
N ASP A 204 -23.48 -13.96 21.41
CA ASP A 204 -22.63 -13.57 22.55
C ASP A 204 -21.39 -12.79 22.09
N GLY A 205 -21.54 -11.46 22.00
CA GLY A 205 -20.47 -10.51 21.70
C GLY A 205 -19.44 -10.48 22.83
N GLY A 206 -18.40 -11.31 22.69
CA GLY A 206 -17.25 -11.30 23.57
C GLY A 206 -16.50 -9.97 23.48
N MET A 207 -16.07 -9.45 24.64
CA MET A 207 -15.38 -8.17 24.80
C MET A 207 -14.06 -8.07 23.99
N ASN A 208 -13.56 -9.18 23.42
CA ASN A 208 -12.33 -9.27 22.63
C ASN A 208 -12.48 -8.86 21.15
N ASP A 209 -13.68 -8.80 20.58
CA ASP A 209 -13.86 -8.39 19.17
C ASP A 209 -13.42 -6.94 18.95
N TRP A 210 -13.68 -6.07 19.93
CA TRP A 210 -13.31 -4.65 19.90
C TRP A 210 -11.79 -4.43 19.89
N ALA A 211 -11.02 -5.31 20.53
CA ALA A 211 -9.57 -5.23 20.57
C ALA A 211 -8.96 -5.44 19.17
N HIS A 212 -9.55 -6.33 18.36
CA HIS A 212 -9.13 -6.56 16.98
C HIS A 212 -9.37 -5.34 16.10
N TYR A 213 -10.59 -4.80 16.13
CA TYR A 213 -10.90 -3.59 15.38
C TYR A 213 -10.01 -2.42 15.81
N GLY A 214 -9.73 -2.30 17.11
CA GLY A 214 -8.79 -1.32 17.65
C GLY A 214 -7.37 -1.49 17.10
N LEU A 215 -6.86 -2.72 17.04
CA LEU A 215 -5.53 -3.03 16.50
C LEU A 215 -5.46 -2.74 14.99
N TYR A 216 -6.45 -3.19 14.21
CA TYR A 216 -6.52 -2.91 12.77
C TYR A 216 -6.61 -1.42 12.49
N PHE A 217 -7.46 -0.70 13.23
CA PHE A 217 -7.59 0.74 13.12
C PHE A 217 -6.27 1.43 13.44
N ALA A 218 -5.61 1.07 14.54
CA ALA A 218 -4.32 1.65 14.92
C ALA A 218 -3.24 1.34 13.87
N ALA A 219 -3.19 0.11 13.34
CA ALA A 219 -2.23 -0.28 12.31
C ALA A 219 -2.42 0.55 11.03
N VAL A 220 -3.66 0.68 10.53
CA VAL A 220 -3.98 1.48 9.35
C VAL A 220 -3.69 2.97 9.60
N LEU A 221 -4.03 3.47 10.78
CA LEU A 221 -3.75 4.86 11.17
C LEU A 221 -2.24 5.14 11.16
N ILE A 222 -1.43 4.26 11.74
CA ILE A 222 0.04 4.38 11.75
C ILE A 222 0.60 4.33 10.32
N LEU A 223 0.09 3.43 9.47
CA LEU A 223 0.50 3.35 8.07
C LEU A 223 0.23 4.65 7.32
N ILE A 224 -1.03 5.13 7.37
CA ILE A 224 -1.46 6.35 6.68
C ILE A 224 -0.68 7.53 7.22
N TRP A 225 -0.61 7.70 8.54
CA TRP A 225 0.09 8.80 9.17
C TRP A 225 1.57 8.83 8.81
N GLY A 226 2.28 7.71 8.91
CA GLY A 226 3.69 7.65 8.55
C GLY A 226 3.94 7.95 7.07
N THR A 227 3.10 7.41 6.18
CA THR A 227 3.17 7.71 4.74
C THR A 227 2.96 9.19 4.46
N GLN A 228 2.01 9.85 5.15
CA GLN A 228 1.77 11.29 5.05
C GLN A 228 2.96 12.10 5.56
N VAL A 229 3.63 11.66 6.64
CA VAL A 229 4.85 12.34 7.14
C VAL A 229 5.96 12.31 6.09
N PHE A 230 6.23 11.16 5.46
CA PHE A 230 7.24 11.07 4.40
C PHE A 230 6.84 11.87 3.16
N TYR A 231 5.57 11.82 2.76
CA TYR A 231 5.06 12.64 1.67
C TYR A 231 5.27 14.13 1.92
N ASN A 232 4.91 14.61 3.11
CA ASN A 232 5.08 16.00 3.51
C ASN A 232 6.55 16.40 3.61
N LEU A 233 7.42 15.52 4.13
CA LEU A 233 8.86 15.75 4.17
C LEU A 233 9.42 15.94 2.76
N CYS A 234 9.06 15.05 1.83
CA CYS A 234 9.44 15.17 0.43
C CYS A 234 8.91 16.48 -0.17
N HIS A 235 7.62 16.78 0.03
CA HIS A 235 6.98 17.99 -0.48
C HIS A 235 7.66 19.27 0.01
N VAL A 236 7.89 19.41 1.32
CA VAL A 236 8.61 20.57 1.90
C VAL A 236 10.04 20.64 1.37
N THR A 237 10.71 19.51 1.16
CA THR A 237 12.08 19.53 0.63
C THR A 237 12.12 19.99 -0.84
N TYR A 238 11.07 19.71 -1.63
CA TYR A 238 10.99 20.18 -3.03
C TYR A 238 10.51 21.62 -3.16
N CYS A 239 9.51 22.00 -2.34
CA CYS A 239 8.79 23.26 -2.49
C CYS A 239 9.34 24.38 -1.62
N GLY A 240 10.20 24.07 -0.64
CA GLY A 240 10.62 25.00 0.41
C GLY A 240 9.52 25.25 1.44
#